data_AF-A0A6A3GSU5-F1
#
_entry.id   AF-A0A6A3GSU5-F1
#
_cell.length_a   1.000
_cell.length_b   1.000
_cell.length_c   1.000
_cell.angle_alpha   90.00
_cell.angle_beta   90.00
_cell.angle_gamma   90.00
#
_symmetry.space_group_name_H-M   'P 1'
#
loop_
_entity.id
_entity.type
_entity.pdbx_description
1 polymer ?
#
loop_
_entity_poly.entity_id
_entity_poly.type
_entity_poly.pdbx_seq_one_letter_code
_entity_poly.pdbx_strand_id
1 'polypeptide(L)'
;MLHLGKAGVTLDDNPRFLLWLNYVDMYSGLRYRSFSDDQVLQLLQKSNSDEQLVALLQSLRKVPSRKASAEQMQIYLFEESAASRELLNAAWLQSRETPENVYKMLHLERARLNVGKLEENSKFLQWFKYTEMYWPPAERDVRTFNFLVEKYGKTNFHLAPLLQSLKQTSNLDNLGDNLQNFLFMTWLDKNFTPKFVQSQLALPWGTTIFKLPKNDVLYRALEEYTIYYTARRGKEDVQKIVNGLFANDMPDEALAAAMKLLH
;
A
#
# COMPACT_ATOMS: atom_id res chain seq x y z
N MET A 1 -20.97 -5.70 -35.53
CA MET A 1 -19.82 -5.00 -34.92
C MET A 1 -20.41 -3.89 -34.05
N LEU A 2 -20.22 -3.92 -32.72
CA LEU A 2 -20.67 -2.84 -31.85
C LEU A 2 -19.72 -1.66 -32.05
N HIS A 3 -20.14 -0.65 -32.81
CA HIS A 3 -19.36 0.55 -33.05
C HIS A 3 -19.35 1.40 -31.77
N LEU A 4 -18.40 1.13 -30.87
CA LEU A 4 -18.19 1.89 -29.63
C LEU A 4 -17.40 3.19 -29.86
N GLY A 5 -16.78 3.36 -31.04
CA GLY A 5 -15.76 4.38 -31.29
C GLY A 5 -16.19 5.70 -31.92
N LYS A 6 -17.43 6.21 -31.73
CA LYS A 6 -17.82 7.50 -32.35
C LYS A 6 -18.46 8.59 -31.49
N ALA A 7 -18.53 8.43 -30.18
CA ALA A 7 -18.81 9.56 -29.28
C ALA A 7 -18.09 9.32 -27.96
N GLY A 8 -17.80 10.36 -27.20
CA GLY A 8 -17.31 10.21 -25.83
C GLY A 8 -18.39 9.56 -24.97
N VAL A 9 -18.47 8.22 -25.00
CA VAL A 9 -19.61 7.46 -24.50
C VAL A 9 -19.61 7.47 -22.98
N THR A 10 -20.38 8.39 -22.41
CA THR A 10 -21.03 8.10 -21.14
C THR A 10 -22.08 7.01 -21.39
N LEU A 11 -22.29 6.12 -20.43
CA LEU A 11 -23.23 4.99 -20.57
C LEU A 11 -24.63 5.39 -21.01
N ASP A 12 -25.04 6.59 -20.61
CA ASP A 12 -26.34 7.19 -20.92
C ASP A 12 -26.55 7.35 -22.43
N ASP A 13 -25.48 7.40 -23.22
CA ASP A 13 -25.51 7.54 -24.67
C ASP A 13 -25.53 6.19 -25.43
N ASN A 14 -25.49 5.03 -24.74
CA ASN A 14 -25.36 3.73 -25.41
C ASN A 14 -26.18 2.57 -24.80
N PRO A 15 -27.52 2.59 -24.93
CA PRO A 15 -28.39 1.53 -24.41
C PRO A 15 -28.15 0.15 -25.07
N ARG A 16 -27.61 0.11 -26.30
CA ARG A 16 -27.26 -1.15 -26.98
C ARG A 16 -26.10 -1.86 -26.31
N PHE A 17 -25.16 -1.10 -25.74
CA PHE A 17 -24.04 -1.67 -25.00
C PHE A 17 -24.50 -2.37 -23.72
N LEU A 18 -25.42 -1.76 -22.97
CA LEU A 18 -26.04 -2.41 -21.80
C LEU A 18 -26.80 -3.68 -22.18
N LEU A 19 -27.52 -3.67 -23.30
CA LEU A 19 -28.18 -4.87 -23.80
C LEU A 19 -27.19 -5.99 -24.16
N TRP A 20 -26.05 -5.62 -24.76
CA TRP A 20 -24.98 -6.58 -25.05
C TRP A 20 -24.36 -7.14 -23.76
N LEU A 21 -24.13 -6.32 -22.73
CA LEU A 21 -23.66 -6.81 -21.43
C LEU A 21 -24.68 -7.77 -20.79
N ASN A 22 -25.98 -7.47 -20.86
CA ASN A 22 -27.02 -8.40 -20.39
C ASN A 22 -26.96 -9.74 -21.15
N TYR A 23 -26.71 -9.69 -22.47
CA TYR A 23 -26.53 -10.90 -23.27
C TYR A 23 -25.28 -11.67 -22.85
N VAL A 24 -24.16 -10.98 -22.58
CA VAL A 24 -22.94 -11.60 -22.06
C VAL A 24 -23.21 -12.31 -20.74
N ASP A 25 -23.90 -11.68 -19.79
CA ASP A 25 -24.26 -12.30 -18.51
C ASP A 25 -25.09 -13.58 -18.72
N MET A 26 -26.12 -13.50 -19.57
CA MET A 26 -26.97 -14.64 -19.91
C MET A 26 -26.14 -15.77 -20.54
N TYR A 27 -25.24 -15.44 -21.46
CA TYR A 27 -24.38 -16.41 -22.14
C TYR A 27 -23.40 -17.08 -21.16
N SER A 28 -22.80 -16.31 -20.25
CA SER A 28 -21.90 -16.81 -19.20
C SER A 28 -22.61 -17.69 -18.17
N GLY A 29 -23.93 -17.52 -18.00
CA GLY A 29 -24.76 -18.38 -17.16
C GLY A 29 -25.15 -19.73 -17.78
N LEU A 30 -24.90 -19.94 -19.09
CA LEU A 30 -25.24 -21.20 -19.76
C LEU A 30 -24.28 -22.32 -19.34
N ARG A 31 -24.82 -23.53 -19.17
CA ARG A 31 -24.04 -24.72 -18.82
C ARG A 31 -22.93 -24.96 -19.85
N TYR A 32 -21.68 -25.08 -19.37
CA TYR A 32 -20.47 -25.26 -20.19
C TYR A 32 -20.09 -24.08 -21.09
N ARG A 33 -20.61 -22.88 -20.81
CA ARG A 33 -20.16 -21.63 -21.39
C ARG A 33 -19.60 -20.74 -20.28
N SER A 34 -18.62 -19.94 -20.62
CA SER A 34 -18.08 -18.91 -19.74
C SER A 34 -17.58 -17.78 -20.62
N PHE A 35 -17.94 -16.54 -20.26
CA PHE A 35 -17.37 -15.33 -20.82
C PHE A 35 -17.04 -14.39 -19.66
N SER A 36 -15.76 -14.30 -19.31
CA SER A 36 -15.29 -13.58 -18.12
C SER A 36 -15.18 -12.07 -18.37
N ASP A 37 -15.07 -11.30 -17.30
CA ASP A 37 -14.79 -9.86 -17.35
C ASP A 37 -13.48 -9.54 -18.09
N ASP A 38 -12.46 -10.40 -17.98
CA ASP A 38 -11.21 -10.29 -18.74
C ASP A 38 -11.45 -10.46 -20.24
N GLN A 39 -12.29 -11.40 -20.65
CA GLN A 39 -12.65 -11.59 -22.07
C GLN A 39 -13.51 -10.44 -22.61
N VAL A 40 -14.38 -9.86 -21.78
CA VAL A 40 -15.11 -8.62 -22.11
C VAL A 40 -14.10 -7.49 -22.34
N LEU A 41 -13.18 -7.27 -21.40
CA LEU A 41 -12.18 -6.21 -21.48
C LEU A 41 -11.30 -6.35 -22.73
N GLN A 42 -10.77 -7.55 -22.99
CA GLN A 42 -9.96 -7.84 -24.19
C GLN A 42 -10.72 -7.55 -25.49
N LEU A 43 -12.03 -7.78 -25.53
CA LEU A 43 -12.83 -7.43 -26.70
C LEU A 43 -12.95 -5.90 -26.86
N LEU A 44 -13.15 -5.18 -25.75
CA LEU A 44 -13.26 -3.72 -25.76
C LEU A 44 -11.93 -3.07 -26.18
N GLN A 45 -10.80 -3.57 -25.69
CA GLN A 45 -9.46 -3.07 -26.01
C GLN A 45 -9.13 -3.09 -27.51
N LYS A 46 -9.74 -3.97 -28.30
CA LYS A 46 -9.53 -4.04 -29.77
C LYS A 46 -9.97 -2.78 -30.51
N SER A 47 -10.77 -1.92 -29.89
CA SER A 47 -11.39 -0.77 -30.56
C SER A 47 -11.47 0.49 -29.72
N ASN A 48 -10.89 0.50 -28.51
CA ASN A 48 -10.95 1.61 -27.57
C ASN A 48 -9.56 1.88 -26.98
N SER A 49 -9.24 3.14 -26.73
CA SER A 49 -8.05 3.52 -25.96
C SER A 49 -8.25 3.29 -24.46
N ASP A 50 -7.17 3.26 -23.68
CA ASP A 50 -7.25 3.13 -22.22
C ASP A 50 -8.08 4.25 -21.58
N GLU A 51 -7.99 5.48 -22.09
CA GLU A 51 -8.79 6.61 -21.60
C GLU A 51 -10.28 6.35 -21.79
N GLN A 52 -10.66 5.83 -22.96
CA GLN A 52 -12.05 5.48 -23.28
C GLN A 52 -12.54 4.33 -22.40
N LEU A 53 -11.71 3.31 -22.19
CA LEU A 53 -12.03 2.18 -21.32
C LEU A 53 -12.20 2.60 -19.87
N VAL A 54 -11.28 3.43 -19.33
CA VAL A 54 -11.39 3.95 -17.97
C VAL A 54 -12.68 4.74 -17.82
N ALA A 55 -12.99 5.68 -18.72
CA ALA A 55 -14.23 6.47 -18.66
C ALA A 55 -15.49 5.60 -18.72
N LEU A 56 -15.51 4.59 -19.58
CA LEU A 56 -16.60 3.63 -19.71
C LEU A 56 -16.79 2.82 -18.42
N LEU A 57 -15.71 2.25 -17.88
CA LEU A 57 -15.74 1.44 -16.66
C LEU A 57 -16.15 2.28 -15.44
N GLN A 58 -15.70 3.54 -15.35
CA GLN A 58 -16.16 4.46 -14.29
C GLN A 58 -17.66 4.72 -14.38
N SER A 59 -18.19 4.85 -15.59
CA SER A 59 -19.61 5.01 -15.81
C SER A 59 -20.37 3.74 -15.42
N LEU A 60 -19.85 2.54 -15.79
CA LEU A 60 -20.47 1.25 -15.42
C LEU A 60 -20.50 1.06 -13.90
N ARG A 61 -19.48 1.53 -13.19
CA ARG A 61 -19.40 1.43 -11.74
C ARG A 61 -20.55 2.12 -11.00
N LYS A 62 -21.16 3.14 -11.62
CA LYS A 62 -22.32 3.86 -11.08
C LYS A 62 -23.63 3.08 -11.22
N VAL A 63 -23.66 2.05 -12.05
CA VAL A 63 -24.84 1.19 -12.23
C VAL A 63 -24.74 0.02 -11.24
N PRO A 64 -25.65 -0.13 -10.26
CA PRO A 64 -25.52 -1.12 -9.19
C PRO A 64 -25.31 -2.56 -9.65
N SER A 65 -26.02 -2.99 -10.71
CA SER A 65 -25.88 -4.33 -11.29
C SER A 65 -24.58 -4.55 -12.07
N ARG A 66 -23.81 -3.50 -12.35
CA ARG A 66 -22.56 -3.52 -13.12
C ARG A 66 -21.32 -3.21 -12.28
N LYS A 67 -21.51 -2.71 -11.06
CA LYS A 67 -20.43 -2.24 -10.19
C LYS A 67 -19.30 -3.26 -10.04
N ALA A 68 -19.62 -4.50 -9.66
CA ALA A 68 -18.61 -5.53 -9.40
C ALA A 68 -17.78 -5.87 -10.66
N SER A 69 -18.43 -6.08 -11.80
CA SER A 69 -17.76 -6.37 -13.08
C SER A 69 -16.91 -5.18 -13.56
N ALA A 70 -17.41 -3.95 -13.39
CA ALA A 70 -16.66 -2.74 -13.69
C ALA A 70 -15.41 -2.59 -12.83
N GLU A 71 -15.51 -2.80 -11.52
CA GLU A 71 -14.37 -2.79 -10.61
C GLU A 71 -13.36 -3.87 -10.97
N GLN A 72 -13.81 -5.08 -11.30
CA GLN A 72 -12.95 -6.18 -11.72
C GLN A 72 -12.18 -5.85 -13.02
N MET A 73 -12.85 -5.29 -14.03
CA MET A 73 -12.19 -4.85 -15.27
C MET A 73 -11.23 -3.67 -15.03
N GLN A 74 -11.54 -2.76 -14.10
CA GLN A 74 -10.59 -1.70 -13.71
C GLN A 74 -9.32 -2.30 -13.10
N ILE A 75 -9.42 -3.39 -12.34
CA ILE A 75 -8.24 -4.08 -11.80
C ILE A 75 -7.41 -4.77 -12.88
N TYR A 76 -8.04 -5.36 -13.89
CA TYR A 76 -7.28 -5.93 -15.02
C TYR A 76 -6.50 -4.83 -15.77
N LEU A 77 -7.16 -3.72 -16.14
CA LEU A 77 -6.46 -2.57 -16.73
C LEU A 77 -5.33 -2.04 -15.84
N PHE A 78 -5.58 -1.95 -14.55
CA PHE A 78 -4.58 -1.53 -13.58
C PHE A 78 -3.32 -2.42 -13.59
N GLU A 79 -3.50 -3.74 -13.76
CA GLU A 79 -2.40 -4.70 -13.77
C GLU A 79 -1.63 -4.73 -15.10
N GLU A 80 -2.26 -4.32 -16.20
CA GLU A 80 -1.67 -4.38 -17.54
C GLU A 80 -0.54 -3.39 -17.77
N SER A 81 -0.69 -2.12 -17.34
CA SER A 81 0.30 -1.09 -17.69
C SER A 81 0.42 0.03 -16.66
N ALA A 82 1.53 0.78 -16.72
CA ALA A 82 1.70 2.00 -15.92
C ALA A 82 0.77 3.13 -16.37
N ALA A 83 0.49 3.25 -17.67
CA ALA A 83 -0.37 4.29 -18.22
C ALA A 83 -1.81 4.13 -17.73
N SER A 84 -2.34 2.91 -17.80
CA SER A 84 -3.70 2.57 -17.34
C SER A 84 -3.84 2.82 -15.83
N ARG A 85 -2.79 2.58 -15.03
CA ARG A 85 -2.76 2.92 -13.59
C ARG A 85 -2.93 4.41 -13.34
N GLU A 86 -2.19 5.25 -14.06
CA GLU A 86 -2.30 6.71 -13.89
C GLU A 86 -3.69 7.23 -14.28
N LEU A 87 -4.26 6.70 -15.38
CA LEU A 87 -5.62 7.03 -15.80
C LEU A 87 -6.66 6.61 -14.74
N LEU A 88 -6.53 5.42 -14.18
CA LEU A 88 -7.42 4.94 -13.12
C LEU A 88 -7.29 5.77 -11.83
N ASN A 89 -6.08 6.14 -11.42
CA ASN A 89 -5.88 7.03 -10.28
C ASN A 89 -6.58 8.36 -10.48
N ALA A 90 -6.39 9.00 -11.65
CA ALA A 90 -7.03 10.26 -11.98
C ALA A 90 -8.56 10.14 -11.94
N ALA A 91 -9.09 9.04 -12.48
CA ALA A 91 -10.51 8.76 -12.49
C ALA A 91 -11.09 8.50 -11.08
N TRP A 92 -10.37 7.78 -10.22
CA TRP A 92 -10.72 7.57 -8.81
C TRP A 92 -10.69 8.87 -8.01
N LEU A 93 -9.68 9.72 -8.22
CA LEU A 93 -9.60 11.06 -7.62
C LEU A 93 -10.79 11.93 -8.06
N GLN A 94 -11.10 11.96 -9.36
CA GLN A 94 -12.21 12.74 -9.90
C GLN A 94 -13.56 12.28 -9.34
N SER A 95 -13.74 10.97 -9.16
CA SER A 95 -14.93 10.37 -8.56
C SER A 95 -14.92 10.41 -7.02
N ARG A 96 -13.88 10.98 -6.41
CA ARG A 96 -13.68 11.11 -4.96
C ARG A 96 -13.68 9.76 -4.23
N GLU A 97 -13.21 8.70 -4.87
CA GLU A 97 -13.08 7.40 -4.22
C GLU A 97 -12.14 7.50 -3.03
N THR A 98 -12.61 7.11 -1.86
CA THR A 98 -11.80 7.19 -0.64
C THR A 98 -10.63 6.21 -0.73
N PRO A 99 -9.50 6.47 -0.05
CA PRO A 99 -8.42 5.51 0.07
C PRO A 99 -8.88 4.15 0.58
N GLU A 100 -9.90 4.08 1.44
CA GLU A 100 -10.48 2.82 1.88
C GLU A 100 -11.19 2.06 0.74
N ASN A 101 -11.95 2.76 -0.11
CA ASN A 101 -12.58 2.13 -1.26
C ASN A 101 -11.53 1.62 -2.25
N VAL A 102 -10.52 2.44 -2.58
CA VAL A 102 -9.43 2.02 -3.47
C VAL A 102 -8.67 0.83 -2.89
N TYR A 103 -8.44 0.79 -1.58
CA TYR A 103 -7.84 -0.36 -0.89
C TYR A 103 -8.63 -1.66 -1.12
N LYS A 104 -9.96 -1.60 -1.02
CA LYS A 104 -10.87 -2.75 -1.25
C LYS A 104 -10.92 -3.16 -2.72
N MET A 105 -10.99 -2.18 -3.62
CA MET A 105 -10.97 -2.41 -5.07
C MET A 105 -9.69 -3.11 -5.49
N LEU A 106 -8.53 -2.68 -4.97
CA LEU A 106 -7.23 -3.33 -5.20
C LEU A 106 -7.10 -4.70 -4.48
N HIS A 107 -8.14 -5.15 -3.78
CA HIS A 107 -8.20 -6.42 -3.04
C HIS A 107 -7.10 -6.57 -1.99
N LEU A 108 -6.64 -5.45 -1.40
CA LEU A 108 -5.53 -5.44 -0.45
C LEU A 108 -5.87 -6.06 0.91
N GLU A 109 -7.16 -6.18 1.24
CA GLU A 109 -7.64 -6.88 2.46
C GLU A 109 -7.26 -8.37 2.49
N ARG A 110 -7.11 -8.99 1.31
CA ARG A 110 -6.77 -10.41 1.16
C ARG A 110 -5.30 -10.63 0.81
N ALA A 111 -4.59 -9.55 0.45
CA ALA A 111 -3.20 -9.62 0.08
C ALA A 111 -2.33 -9.77 1.34
N ARG A 112 -1.45 -10.77 1.34
CA ARG A 112 -0.37 -10.81 2.34
C ARG A 112 0.55 -9.63 2.05
N LEU A 113 0.70 -8.74 3.03
CA LEU A 113 1.69 -7.68 2.98
C LEU A 113 3.09 -8.31 3.08
N ASN A 114 3.72 -8.57 1.95
CA ASN A 114 5.10 -9.06 1.92
C ASN A 114 6.06 -7.88 2.07
N VAL A 115 6.29 -7.52 3.33
CA VAL A 115 7.01 -6.31 3.72
C VAL A 115 8.41 -6.21 3.09
N GLY A 116 9.17 -7.32 3.03
CA GLY A 116 10.53 -7.31 2.48
C GLY A 116 10.61 -7.20 0.96
N LYS A 117 9.47 -7.18 0.26
CA LYS A 117 9.34 -7.13 -1.21
C LYS A 117 8.27 -6.12 -1.63
N LEU A 118 8.15 -5.01 -0.91
CA LEU A 118 7.11 -4.01 -1.18
C LEU A 118 7.18 -3.49 -2.62
N GLU A 119 8.37 -3.33 -3.18
CA GLU A 119 8.58 -2.92 -4.58
C GLU A 119 7.98 -3.89 -5.62
N GLU A 120 7.89 -5.18 -5.27
CA GLU A 120 7.25 -6.20 -6.11
C GLU A 120 5.71 -6.15 -5.99
N ASN A 121 5.17 -5.37 -5.03
CA ASN A 121 3.75 -5.27 -4.76
C ASN A 121 3.16 -3.97 -5.34
N SER A 122 2.96 -3.99 -6.65
CA SER A 122 2.47 -2.84 -7.43
C SER A 122 1.16 -2.23 -6.89
N LYS A 123 0.24 -3.05 -6.37
CA LYS A 123 -1.04 -2.58 -5.81
C LYS A 123 -0.86 -1.82 -4.50
N PHE A 124 -0.03 -2.32 -3.57
CA PHE A 124 0.24 -1.59 -2.33
C PHE A 124 0.98 -0.28 -2.61
N LEU A 125 2.02 -0.31 -3.44
CA LEU A 125 2.75 0.91 -3.83
C LEU A 125 1.82 1.96 -4.40
N GLN A 126 0.90 1.54 -5.27
CA GLN A 126 -0.03 2.46 -5.87
C GLN A 126 -1.08 2.97 -4.90
N TRP A 127 -1.50 2.15 -3.94
CA TRP A 127 -2.38 2.60 -2.87
C TRP A 127 -1.71 3.69 -2.02
N PHE A 128 -0.43 3.56 -1.67
CA PHE A 128 0.33 4.62 -1.00
C PHE A 128 0.43 5.89 -1.85
N LYS A 129 0.74 5.77 -3.15
CA LYS A 129 0.72 6.92 -4.06
C LYS A 129 -0.67 7.57 -4.13
N TYR A 130 -1.72 6.77 -4.09
CA TYR A 130 -3.09 7.27 -4.10
C TYR A 130 -3.42 8.07 -2.84
N THR A 131 -3.00 7.60 -1.65
CA THR A 131 -3.20 8.36 -0.41
C THR A 131 -2.47 9.70 -0.45
N GLU A 132 -1.27 9.74 -1.07
CA GLU A 132 -0.48 10.95 -1.26
C GLU A 132 -1.15 12.00 -2.15
N MET A 133 -1.96 11.55 -3.12
CA MET A 133 -2.72 12.40 -4.04
C MET A 133 -4.10 12.80 -3.48
N TYR A 134 -4.73 11.92 -2.70
CA TYR A 134 -6.12 12.10 -2.26
C TYR A 134 -6.24 13.04 -1.05
N TRP A 135 -5.42 12.82 -0.01
CA TRP A 135 -5.51 13.60 1.22
C TRP A 135 -4.66 14.87 1.16
N PRO A 136 -5.06 15.96 1.84
CA PRO A 136 -4.25 17.16 1.93
C PRO A 136 -2.87 16.88 2.52
N PRO A 137 -1.79 17.55 2.07
CA PRO A 137 -0.44 17.35 2.57
C PRO A 137 -0.29 17.41 4.10
N ALA A 138 -1.07 18.28 4.77
CA ALA A 138 -1.01 18.44 6.22
C ALA A 138 -1.56 17.23 7.01
N GLU A 139 -2.34 16.35 6.37
CA GLU A 139 -3.06 15.26 7.04
C GLU A 139 -2.80 13.89 6.44
N ARG A 140 -2.29 13.81 5.20
CA ARG A 140 -2.20 12.56 4.44
C ARG A 140 -1.35 11.49 5.14
N ASP A 141 -0.24 11.86 5.75
CA ASP A 141 0.67 10.91 6.39
C ASP A 141 0.05 10.31 7.66
N VAL A 142 -0.51 11.16 8.54
CA VAL A 142 -1.16 10.70 9.78
C VAL A 142 -2.41 9.88 9.48
N ARG A 143 -3.18 10.24 8.44
CA ARG A 143 -4.33 9.45 7.99
C ARG A 143 -3.91 8.10 7.42
N THR A 144 -2.84 8.06 6.62
CA THR A 144 -2.26 6.81 6.10
C THR A 144 -1.78 5.92 7.25
N PHE A 145 -1.05 6.49 8.21
CA PHE A 145 -0.59 5.76 9.40
C PHE A 145 -1.74 5.17 10.21
N ASN A 146 -2.77 5.98 10.52
CA ASN A 146 -3.94 5.52 11.27
C ASN A 146 -4.68 4.39 10.55
N PHE A 147 -4.82 4.48 9.23
CA PHE A 147 -5.40 3.41 8.43
C PHE A 147 -4.61 2.10 8.55
N LEU A 148 -3.28 2.16 8.46
CA LEU A 148 -2.42 0.98 8.62
C LEU A 148 -2.54 0.37 10.02
N VAL A 149 -2.59 1.20 11.07
CA VAL A 149 -2.79 0.75 12.45
C VAL A 149 -4.16 0.10 12.63
N GLU A 150 -5.22 0.67 12.04
CA GLU A 150 -6.55 0.07 12.11
C GLU A 150 -6.60 -1.31 11.42
N LYS A 151 -6.00 -1.43 10.23
CA LYS A 151 -6.05 -2.68 9.44
C LYS A 151 -5.09 -3.76 9.94
N TYR A 152 -3.91 -3.39 10.44
CA TYR A 152 -2.84 -4.33 10.78
C TYR A 152 -2.46 -4.34 12.26
N GLY A 153 -2.96 -3.39 13.06
CA GLY A 153 -2.45 -3.08 14.39
C GLY A 153 -2.95 -3.93 15.55
N LYS A 154 -3.34 -5.20 15.33
CA LYS A 154 -3.45 -6.15 16.48
C LYS A 154 -2.16 -6.13 17.30
N THR A 155 -1.03 -6.05 16.61
CA THR A 155 0.26 -5.55 17.12
C THR A 155 0.88 -4.64 16.06
N ASN A 156 1.28 -3.40 16.40
CA ASN A 156 1.83 -2.47 15.41
C ASN A 156 3.32 -2.73 15.06
N PHE A 157 3.94 -3.78 15.63
CA PHE A 157 5.33 -4.13 15.37
C PHE A 157 5.59 -4.54 13.92
N HIS A 158 4.62 -5.21 13.28
CA HIS A 158 4.72 -5.59 11.86
C HIS A 158 4.74 -4.40 10.91
N LEU A 159 4.32 -3.21 11.36
CA LEU A 159 4.43 -1.99 10.57
C LEU A 159 5.88 -1.50 10.46
N ALA A 160 6.75 -1.77 11.44
CA ALA A 160 8.11 -1.25 11.44
C ALA A 160 8.92 -1.63 10.20
N PRO A 161 9.00 -2.92 9.81
CA PRO A 161 9.67 -3.28 8.57
C PRO A 161 8.93 -2.77 7.32
N LEU A 162 7.59 -2.60 7.35
CA LEU A 162 6.82 -2.04 6.22
C LEU A 162 7.24 -0.61 5.95
N LEU A 163 7.28 0.21 7.00
CA LEU A 163 7.62 1.62 6.91
C LEU A 163 9.08 1.79 6.53
N GLN A 164 9.95 0.87 6.95
CA GLN A 164 11.33 0.83 6.48
C GLN A 164 11.42 0.53 4.97
N SER A 165 10.65 -0.43 4.46
CA SER A 165 10.58 -0.68 3.01
C SER A 165 10.06 0.52 2.23
N LEU A 166 9.04 1.22 2.75
CA LEU A 166 8.53 2.46 2.15
C LEU A 166 9.60 3.53 2.07
N LYS A 167 10.33 3.73 3.17
CA LYS A 167 11.44 4.69 3.26
C LYS A 167 12.54 4.40 2.24
N GLN A 168 12.77 3.12 1.95
CA GLN A 168 13.74 2.67 0.94
C GLN A 168 13.21 2.72 -0.50
N THR A 169 11.90 2.94 -0.69
CA THR A 169 11.26 3.01 -2.01
C THR A 169 11.31 4.43 -2.57
N SER A 170 11.85 4.59 -3.79
CA SER A 170 11.93 5.89 -4.46
C SER A 170 10.55 6.56 -4.61
N ASN A 171 10.46 7.85 -4.24
CA ASN A 171 9.23 8.66 -4.22
C ASN A 171 8.23 8.34 -3.09
N LEU A 172 8.59 7.45 -2.17
CA LEU A 172 7.83 7.19 -0.93
C LEU A 172 8.71 7.33 0.31
N ASP A 173 9.93 7.83 0.15
CA ASP A 173 10.94 8.03 1.20
C ASP A 173 10.41 8.91 2.34
N ASN A 174 9.93 10.11 2.00
CA ASN A 174 9.34 11.04 2.97
C ASN A 174 8.10 10.45 3.68
N LEU A 175 7.25 9.73 2.95
CA LEU A 175 6.08 9.06 3.53
C LEU A 175 6.55 7.99 4.53
N GLY A 176 7.49 7.13 4.13
CA GLY A 176 8.07 6.11 5.01
C GLY A 176 8.66 6.71 6.29
N ASP A 177 9.43 7.79 6.17
CA ASP A 177 10.00 8.52 7.29
C ASP A 177 8.94 9.08 8.25
N ASN A 178 7.92 9.76 7.72
CA ASN A 178 6.87 10.37 8.53
C ASN A 178 6.03 9.30 9.26
N LEU A 179 5.65 8.24 8.55
CA LEU A 179 4.91 7.12 9.15
C LEU A 179 5.74 6.41 10.22
N GLN A 180 7.04 6.19 9.99
CA GLN A 180 7.92 5.55 10.96
C GLN A 180 8.10 6.42 12.22
N ASN A 181 8.17 7.74 12.06
CA ASN A 181 8.18 8.67 13.19
C ASN A 181 6.89 8.55 14.04
N PHE A 182 5.70 8.46 13.43
CA PHE A 182 4.46 8.22 14.18
C PHE A 182 4.46 6.88 14.93
N LEU A 183 5.02 5.83 14.31
CA LEU A 183 5.18 4.52 14.95
C LEU A 183 6.09 4.61 16.19
N PHE A 184 7.24 5.27 16.05
CA PHE A 184 8.20 5.40 17.14
C PHE A 184 7.69 6.29 18.27
N MET A 185 6.96 7.37 17.97
CA MET A 185 6.25 8.16 18.98
C MET A 185 5.26 7.28 19.76
N THR A 186 4.44 6.49 19.04
CA THR A 186 3.48 5.57 19.66
C THR A 186 4.17 4.56 20.60
N TRP A 187 5.34 4.04 20.20
CA TRP A 187 6.11 3.13 21.05
C TRP A 187 6.72 3.83 22.26
N LEU A 188 7.23 5.06 22.11
CA LEU A 188 7.75 5.85 23.22
C LEU A 188 6.68 6.21 24.26
N ASP A 189 5.47 6.56 23.81
CA ASP A 189 4.34 6.87 24.70
C ASP A 189 3.91 5.65 25.51
N LYS A 190 4.07 4.45 24.94
CA LYS A 190 3.86 3.17 25.62
C LYS A 190 5.06 2.71 26.45
N ASN A 191 6.11 3.52 26.55
CA ASN A 191 7.39 3.20 27.22
C ASN A 191 8.02 1.89 26.73
N PHE A 192 7.84 1.56 25.45
CA PHE A 192 8.52 0.43 24.85
C PHE A 192 10.02 0.73 24.80
N THR A 193 10.82 -0.24 25.21
CA THR A 193 12.28 -0.12 25.16
C THR A 193 12.80 -0.77 23.88
N PRO A 194 13.97 -0.39 23.37
CA PRO A 194 14.58 -1.06 22.23
C PRO A 194 14.67 -2.59 22.40
N LYS A 195 15.01 -3.07 23.60
CA LYS A 195 15.04 -4.51 23.91
C LYS A 195 13.65 -5.16 23.87
N PHE A 196 12.62 -4.46 24.35
CA PHE A 196 11.25 -4.93 24.22
C PHE A 196 10.83 -5.01 22.76
N VAL A 197 11.07 -3.97 21.96
CA VAL A 197 10.75 -3.98 20.52
C VAL A 197 11.51 -5.11 19.80
N GLN A 198 12.79 -5.32 20.10
CA GLN A 198 13.56 -6.46 19.58
C GLN A 198 12.86 -7.80 19.86
N SER A 199 12.31 -8.00 21.06
CA SER A 199 11.59 -9.23 21.42
C SER A 199 10.30 -9.43 20.62
N GLN A 200 9.65 -8.34 20.19
CA GLN A 200 8.41 -8.38 19.43
C GLN A 200 8.66 -8.57 17.92
N LEU A 201 9.81 -8.12 17.43
CA LEU A 201 10.27 -8.31 16.05
C LEU A 201 11.00 -9.66 15.85
N ALA A 202 11.06 -10.51 16.87
CA ALA A 202 11.88 -11.71 16.88
C ALA A 202 11.52 -12.70 15.74
N LEU A 203 12.56 -13.34 15.19
CA LEU A 203 12.43 -14.31 14.10
C LEU A 203 12.13 -15.73 14.64
N PRO A 204 11.39 -16.58 13.89
CA PRO A 204 10.91 -17.90 14.37
C PRO A 204 12.02 -18.88 14.81
N TRP A 205 13.25 -18.69 14.33
CA TRP A 205 14.38 -19.62 14.50
C TRP A 205 15.41 -19.13 15.53
N GLY A 206 15.12 -18.06 16.27
CA GLY A 206 16.03 -17.50 17.28
C GLY A 206 17.22 -16.71 16.68
N THR A 207 17.22 -16.44 15.38
CA THR A 207 18.18 -15.51 14.76
C THR A 207 18.01 -14.12 15.38
N THR A 208 19.10 -13.56 15.91
CA THR A 208 19.10 -12.19 16.40
C THR A 208 19.00 -11.22 15.23
N ILE A 209 18.19 -10.16 15.36
CA ILE A 209 17.94 -9.19 14.29
C ILE A 209 19.23 -8.58 13.74
N PHE A 210 20.22 -8.32 14.60
CA PHE A 210 21.49 -7.73 14.19
C PHE A 210 22.49 -8.68 13.51
N LYS A 211 22.13 -9.97 13.33
CA LYS A 211 22.86 -10.87 12.43
C LYS A 211 22.37 -10.79 10.98
N LEU A 212 21.25 -10.10 10.73
CA LEU A 212 20.78 -9.84 9.37
C LEU A 212 21.70 -8.84 8.66
N PRO A 213 21.69 -8.82 7.31
CA PRO A 213 22.37 -7.76 6.55
C PRO A 213 21.95 -6.36 7.01
N LYS A 214 22.86 -5.39 7.02
CA LYS A 214 22.57 -4.02 7.48
C LYS A 214 21.47 -3.32 6.67
N ASN A 215 21.25 -3.71 5.42
CA ASN A 215 20.19 -3.19 4.57
C ASN A 215 18.84 -3.90 4.80
N ASP A 216 18.80 -4.95 5.62
CA ASP A 216 17.56 -5.64 5.97
C ASP A 216 16.62 -4.70 6.74
N VAL A 217 15.34 -4.77 6.40
CA VAL A 217 14.31 -3.88 6.93
C VAL A 217 14.09 -4.05 8.43
N LEU A 218 14.29 -5.25 8.98
CA LEU A 218 14.19 -5.49 10.43
C LEU A 218 15.42 -4.95 11.16
N TYR A 219 16.62 -5.13 10.59
CA TYR A 219 17.86 -4.56 11.12
C TYR A 219 17.70 -3.04 11.26
N ARG A 220 17.36 -2.38 10.16
CA ARG A 220 17.22 -0.92 10.09
C ARG A 220 16.12 -0.41 11.01
N ALA A 221 14.96 -1.08 11.04
CA ALA A 221 13.87 -0.66 11.93
C ALA A 221 14.27 -0.68 13.42
N LEU A 222 15.00 -1.71 13.87
CA LEU A 222 15.47 -1.80 15.25
C LEU A 222 16.61 -0.81 15.54
N GLU A 223 17.55 -0.64 14.62
CA GLU A 223 18.62 0.35 14.70
C GLU A 223 18.05 1.76 14.85
N GLU A 224 17.18 2.18 13.92
CA GLU A 224 16.60 3.52 13.90
C GLU A 224 15.73 3.79 15.12
N TYR A 225 14.98 2.79 15.61
CA TYR A 225 14.24 2.95 16.86
C TYR A 225 15.17 3.10 18.08
N THR A 226 16.27 2.36 18.13
CA THR A 226 17.26 2.46 19.22
C THR A 226 17.88 3.86 19.26
N ILE A 227 18.24 4.41 18.10
CA ILE A 227 18.74 5.78 17.95
C ILE A 227 17.65 6.79 18.35
N TYR A 228 16.43 6.63 17.85
CA TYR A 228 15.31 7.51 18.18
C TYR A 228 15.00 7.54 19.68
N TYR A 229 14.99 6.36 20.31
CA TYR A 229 14.76 6.20 21.75
C TYR A 229 15.80 6.96 22.57
N THR A 230 17.08 6.78 22.26
CA THR A 230 18.17 7.46 22.99
C THR A 230 18.19 8.97 22.75
N ALA A 231 17.82 9.44 21.56
CA ALA A 231 17.69 10.86 21.27
C ALA A 231 16.57 11.55 22.10
N ARG A 232 15.48 10.83 22.39
CA ARG A 232 14.30 11.37 23.09
C ARG A 232 14.28 11.13 24.60
N ARG A 233 14.89 10.04 25.07
CA ARG A 233 14.91 9.64 26.49
C ARG A 233 16.30 9.69 27.12
N GLY A 234 17.36 9.69 26.33
CA GLY A 234 18.74 9.70 26.80
C GLY A 234 19.34 11.10 26.90
N LYS A 235 20.49 11.20 27.58
CA LYS A 235 21.36 12.38 27.52
C LYS A 235 22.10 12.41 26.18
N GLU A 236 22.52 13.60 25.75
CA GLU A 236 23.25 13.80 24.48
C GLU A 236 24.46 12.86 24.33
N ASP A 237 25.21 12.63 25.42
CA ASP A 237 26.37 11.73 25.43
C ASP A 237 26.02 10.27 25.13
N VAL A 238 24.85 9.81 25.58
CA VAL A 238 24.40 8.42 25.35
C VAL A 238 24.03 8.23 23.88
N GLN A 239 23.38 9.22 23.27
CA GLN A 239 23.09 9.19 21.83
C GLN A 239 24.38 9.12 21.02
N LYS A 240 25.39 9.93 21.37
CA LYS A 240 26.72 9.89 20.72
C LYS A 240 27.38 8.52 20.83
N ILE A 241 27.34 7.89 22.01
CA ILE A 241 27.88 6.55 22.23
C ILE A 241 27.14 5.52 21.37
N VAL A 242 25.81 5.52 21.38
CA VAL A 242 25.00 4.56 20.60
C VAL A 242 25.24 4.70 19.11
N ASN A 243 25.27 5.94 18.59
CA ASN A 243 25.58 6.19 17.18
C ASN A 243 27.00 5.71 16.82
N GLY A 244 27.97 5.94 17.70
CA GLY A 244 29.34 5.47 17.50
C GLY A 244 29.45 3.94 17.48
N LEU A 245 28.68 3.24 18.31
CA LEU A 245 28.66 1.77 18.34
C LEU A 245 28.04 1.18 17.06
N PHE A 246 26.94 1.75 16.56
CA PHE A 246 26.39 1.34 15.26
C PHE A 246 27.37 1.61 14.10
N ALA A 247 28.06 2.75 14.10
CA ALA A 247 29.06 3.09 13.08
C ALA A 247 30.28 2.16 13.09
N ASN A 248 30.59 1.51 14.22
CA ASN A 248 31.69 0.56 14.38
C ASN A 248 31.25 -0.91 14.32
N ASP A 249 30.04 -1.19 13.82
CA ASP A 249 29.50 -2.54 13.65
C ASP A 249 29.34 -3.32 14.96
N MET A 250 28.99 -2.60 16.03
CA MET A 250 28.72 -3.12 17.38
C MET A 250 27.24 -2.92 17.79
N PRO A 251 26.27 -3.49 17.05
CA PRO A 251 24.85 -3.19 17.25
C PRO A 251 24.26 -3.79 18.54
N ASP A 252 24.77 -4.93 19.01
CA ASP A 252 24.34 -5.53 20.29
C ASP A 252 24.81 -4.67 21.48
N GLU A 253 26.02 -4.12 21.42
CA GLU A 253 26.55 -3.18 22.39
C GLU A 253 25.83 -1.83 22.33
N ALA A 254 25.48 -1.35 21.13
CA ALA A 254 24.66 -0.14 20.96
C ALA A 254 23.31 -0.30 21.65
N LEU A 255 22.65 -1.44 21.46
CA LEU A 255 21.41 -1.78 22.12
C LEU A 255 21.58 -1.87 23.65
N ALA A 256 22.64 -2.54 24.13
CA ALA A 256 22.93 -2.64 25.55
C ALA A 256 23.20 -1.26 26.19
N ALA A 257 23.91 -0.37 25.50
CA ALA A 257 24.16 1.00 25.93
C ALA A 257 22.86 1.82 26.02
N ALA A 258 21.98 1.69 25.03
CA ALA A 258 20.67 2.33 25.04
C ALA A 258 19.79 1.88 26.24
N MET A 259 19.94 0.64 26.68
CA MET A 259 19.19 0.11 27.83
C MET A 259 19.67 0.57 29.20
N LYS A 260 20.92 1.06 29.31
CA LYS A 260 21.44 1.61 30.57
C LYS A 260 20.77 2.92 31.01
N LEU A 261 19.86 3.46 30.19
CA LEU A 261 19.02 4.65 30.44
C LEU A 261 17.86 4.43 31.43
N LEU A 262 17.64 3.21 31.94
CA LEU A 262 16.53 2.88 32.85
C LEU A 262 16.90 2.95 34.35
N HIS A 263 18.11 3.40 34.69
CA HIS A 263 18.61 3.45 36.06
C HIS A 263 19.18 4.82 36.41
#